data_AF-A0A258SZ37-F1
#
_entry.id   AF-A0A258SZ37-F1
#
_cell.length_a   1.000
_cell.length_b   1.000
_cell.length_c   1.000
_cell.angle_alpha   90.00
_cell.angle_beta   90.00
_cell.angle_gamma   90.00
#
_symmetry.space_group_name_H-M   'P 1'
#
loop_
_entity.id
_entity.type
_entity.pdbx_description
1 polymer ?
#
loop_
_entity_poly.entity_id
_entity_poly.type
_entity_poly.pdbx_seq_one_letter_code
_entity_poly.pdbx_strand_id
1 'polypeptide(L)'
;SKDSTFSDIRSIIRPVNFVTPDTPATELFRQLQQGAPHLTLVAYEGNPPIGFITLDNLLSALVGDISDEFRQSQSEWTKLDDGSLLGKGTLPINTLERTLGIDIVSEEADTVAGLILWKLTELPKEGQRIHFDQFDVVVKKMSGPKVLLVRVYPTHQHGHSSNH
;
A
#
# COMPACT_ATOMS: atom_id res chain seq x y z
N SER A 1 -33.92 -20.62 -15.24
CA SER A 1 -33.28 -20.14 -16.47
C SER A 1 -31.86 -20.66 -16.54
N LYS A 2 -31.46 -21.19 -17.70
CA LYS A 2 -30.13 -21.74 -17.97
C LYS A 2 -29.13 -20.59 -18.12
N ASP A 3 -28.16 -20.47 -17.23
CA ASP A 3 -27.03 -19.54 -17.42
C ASP A 3 -25.86 -20.26 -18.08
N SER A 4 -25.64 -19.88 -19.33
CA SER A 4 -24.48 -20.02 -20.21
C SER A 4 -23.26 -20.78 -19.65
N THR A 5 -23.17 -22.06 -19.98
CA THR A 5 -21.92 -22.83 -19.92
C THR A 5 -20.88 -22.17 -20.84
N PHE A 6 -19.76 -21.69 -20.26
CA PHE A 6 -18.54 -21.35 -20.99
C PHE A 6 -18.02 -22.61 -21.70
N SER A 7 -18.50 -22.87 -22.92
CA SER A 7 -18.34 -24.17 -23.57
C SER A 7 -17.01 -24.35 -24.30
N ASP A 8 -16.24 -23.29 -24.56
CA ASP A 8 -14.94 -23.42 -25.23
C ASP A 8 -13.94 -22.33 -24.84
N ILE A 9 -12.92 -22.72 -24.07
CA ILE A 9 -11.81 -21.85 -23.66
C ILE A 9 -11.03 -21.30 -24.85
N ARG A 10 -11.00 -22.01 -25.99
CA ARG A 10 -10.27 -21.56 -27.18
C ARG A 10 -10.83 -20.27 -27.76
N SER A 11 -12.12 -20.01 -27.54
CA SER A 11 -12.81 -18.81 -28.04
C SER A 11 -12.38 -17.51 -27.34
N ILE A 12 -11.73 -17.60 -26.18
CA ILE A 12 -11.27 -16.45 -25.38
C ILE A 12 -9.74 -16.31 -25.35
N ILE A 13 -9.00 -17.22 -25.99
CA ILE A 13 -7.54 -17.14 -26.08
C ILE A 13 -7.16 -15.97 -26.99
N ARG A 14 -6.30 -15.10 -26.49
CA ARG A 14 -5.70 -14.00 -27.25
C ARG A 14 -4.21 -14.26 -27.46
N PRO A 15 -3.65 -13.89 -28.63
CA PRO A 15 -2.21 -13.93 -28.81
C PRO A 15 -1.53 -13.03 -27.78
N VAL A 16 -0.38 -13.46 -27.30
CA VAL A 16 0.44 -12.70 -26.35
C VAL A 16 1.79 -12.40 -26.99
N ASN A 17 2.26 -11.17 -26.80
CA ASN A 17 3.55 -10.74 -27.29
C ASN A 17 4.66 -11.21 -26.34
N PHE A 18 5.85 -11.42 -26.91
CA PHE A 18 7.05 -11.78 -26.17
C PHE A 18 8.12 -10.72 -26.37
N VAL A 19 8.88 -10.44 -25.32
CA VAL A 19 10.05 -9.56 -25.34
C VAL A 19 11.19 -10.18 -24.55
N THR A 20 12.40 -9.72 -24.85
CA THR A 20 13.60 -10.13 -24.12
C THR A 20 13.82 -9.24 -22.90
N PRO A 21 14.53 -9.71 -21.85
CA PRO A 21 14.81 -8.90 -20.66
C PRO A 21 15.62 -7.62 -20.93
N ASP A 22 16.35 -7.58 -22.03
CA ASP A 22 17.15 -6.45 -22.51
C ASP A 22 16.38 -5.51 -23.47
N THR A 23 15.09 -5.80 -23.76
CA THR A 23 14.25 -4.93 -24.59
C THR A 23 14.13 -3.53 -23.97
N PRO A 24 14.43 -2.45 -24.71
CA PRO A 24 14.34 -1.08 -24.18
C PRO A 24 12.93 -0.71 -23.70
N ALA A 25 12.84 -0.09 -22.53
CA ALA A 25 11.56 0.28 -21.91
C ALA A 25 10.70 1.21 -22.79
N THR A 26 11.32 2.13 -23.53
CA THR A 26 10.63 3.05 -24.45
C THR A 26 10.00 2.32 -25.63
N GLU A 27 10.67 1.28 -26.14
CA GLU A 27 10.16 0.45 -27.20
C GLU A 27 8.99 -0.41 -26.72
N LEU A 28 9.14 -1.05 -25.55
CA LEU A 28 8.09 -1.83 -24.93
C LEU A 28 6.84 -0.98 -24.60
N PHE A 29 7.03 0.27 -24.14
CA PHE A 29 5.95 1.22 -23.90
C PHE A 29 5.14 1.50 -25.18
N ARG A 30 5.82 1.75 -26.30
CA ARG A 30 5.17 1.97 -27.60
C ARG A 30 4.38 0.73 -28.06
N GLN A 31 4.94 -0.46 -27.86
CA GLN A 31 4.27 -1.72 -28.21
C GLN A 31 3.00 -1.94 -27.38
N LEU A 32 3.05 -1.68 -26.07
CA LEU A 32 1.91 -1.85 -25.16
C LEU A 32 0.85 -0.76 -25.27
N GLN A 33 1.19 0.44 -25.78
CA GLN A 33 0.22 1.50 -26.11
C GLN A 33 -0.66 1.15 -27.33
N GLN A 34 -0.12 0.40 -28.30
CA GLN A 34 -0.74 0.20 -29.61
C GLN A 34 -1.60 -1.07 -29.71
N GLY A 35 -1.50 -1.98 -28.74
CA GLY A 35 -2.08 -3.33 -28.83
C GLY A 35 -3.04 -3.70 -27.69
N ALA A 36 -3.92 -4.65 -27.98
CA ALA A 36 -4.54 -5.51 -26.97
C ALA A 36 -3.86 -6.88 -27.07
N PRO A 37 -3.31 -7.46 -25.98
CA PRO A 37 -3.41 -7.05 -24.57
C PRO A 37 -2.28 -6.12 -24.08
N HIS A 38 -2.55 -5.32 -23.04
CA HIS A 38 -1.55 -4.54 -22.27
C HIS A 38 -0.64 -5.43 -21.40
N LEU A 39 -0.33 -6.63 -21.87
CA LEU A 39 0.46 -7.65 -21.21
C LEU A 39 1.41 -8.26 -22.24
N THR A 40 2.66 -8.44 -21.84
CA THR A 40 3.69 -9.09 -22.64
C THR A 40 4.47 -10.05 -21.76
N LEU A 41 4.82 -11.22 -22.31
CA LEU A 41 5.67 -12.20 -21.64
C LEU A 41 7.14 -11.87 -21.84
N VAL A 42 7.93 -12.05 -20.79
CA VAL A 42 9.37 -11.82 -20.81
C VAL A 42 10.07 -13.18 -20.88
N ALA A 43 10.88 -13.41 -21.91
CA ALA A 43 11.60 -14.67 -22.11
C ALA A 43 12.92 -14.45 -22.88
N TYR A 44 13.89 -15.33 -22.65
CA TYR A 44 15.01 -15.50 -23.59
C TYR A 44 14.58 -16.47 -24.70
N GLU A 45 15.19 -16.35 -25.88
CA GLU A 45 14.93 -17.26 -26.99
C GLU A 45 15.15 -18.73 -26.57
N GLY A 46 14.24 -19.61 -26.97
CA GLY A 46 14.29 -21.04 -26.65
C GLY A 46 14.08 -21.40 -25.18
N ASN A 47 13.81 -20.43 -24.30
CA ASN A 47 13.60 -20.65 -22.87
C ASN A 47 12.14 -20.41 -22.47
N PRO A 48 11.66 -21.05 -21.39
CA PRO A 48 10.37 -20.70 -20.79
C PRO A 48 10.30 -19.23 -20.38
N PRO A 49 9.10 -18.63 -20.30
CA PRO A 49 8.93 -17.27 -19.79
C PRO A 49 9.48 -17.14 -18.38
N ILE A 50 10.26 -16.09 -18.15
CA ILE A 50 10.76 -15.73 -16.82
C ILE A 50 9.76 -14.86 -16.05
N GLY A 51 8.81 -14.23 -16.77
CA GLY A 51 7.80 -13.38 -16.17
C GLY A 51 6.91 -12.70 -17.21
N PHE A 52 6.21 -11.66 -16.78
CA PHE A 52 5.39 -10.80 -17.63
C PHE A 52 5.49 -9.35 -17.17
N ILE A 53 5.12 -8.44 -18.07
CA ILE A 53 5.08 -7.02 -17.80
C ILE A 53 3.81 -6.42 -18.38
N THR A 54 3.22 -5.47 -17.66
CA THR A 54 2.05 -4.71 -18.10
C THR A 54 2.39 -3.26 -18.37
N LEU A 55 1.49 -2.56 -19.09
CA LEU A 55 1.62 -1.13 -19.31
C LEU A 55 1.70 -0.36 -17.97
N ASP A 56 0.90 -0.76 -16.98
CA ASP A 56 0.90 -0.15 -15.65
C ASP A 56 2.27 -0.28 -14.96
N ASN A 57 2.94 -1.43 -15.07
CA ASN A 57 4.27 -1.61 -14.49
C ASN A 57 5.30 -0.65 -15.12
N LEU A 58 5.24 -0.43 -16.43
CA LEU A 58 6.12 0.51 -17.12
C LEU A 58 5.82 1.96 -16.75
N LEU A 59 4.55 2.32 -16.66
CA LEU A 59 4.14 3.64 -16.22
C LEU A 59 4.67 3.91 -14.81
N SER A 60 4.50 2.98 -13.87
CA SER A 60 5.04 3.12 -12.51
C SER A 60 6.56 3.28 -12.49
N ALA A 61 7.30 2.54 -13.32
CA ALA A 61 8.76 2.63 -13.38
C ALA A 61 9.26 3.96 -13.98
N LEU A 62 8.55 4.51 -14.97
CA LEU A 62 8.92 5.77 -15.64
C LEU A 62 8.52 7.01 -14.83
N VAL A 63 7.34 6.95 -14.22
CA VAL A 63 6.78 8.04 -13.42
C VAL A 63 7.48 8.11 -12.05
N GLY A 64 7.96 6.96 -11.52
CA GLY A 64 8.40 6.85 -10.13
C GLY A 64 7.22 7.05 -9.16
N ASP A 65 7.44 6.88 -7.86
CA ASP A 65 6.46 7.30 -6.84
C ASP A 65 6.32 8.83 -6.88
N ILE A 66 5.54 9.36 -7.81
CA ILE A 66 5.03 10.72 -7.68
C ILE A 66 4.09 10.69 -6.47
N SER A 67 4.61 11.18 -5.34
CA SER A 67 3.84 11.53 -4.16
C SER A 67 2.85 12.63 -4.53
N ASP A 68 1.71 12.23 -5.07
CA ASP A 68 0.63 13.13 -5.44
C ASP A 68 -0.27 13.38 -4.21
N GLU A 69 -0.58 14.65 -3.95
CA GLU A 69 -1.32 15.15 -2.78
C GLU A 69 -2.80 14.74 -2.77
N PHE A 70 -3.26 13.98 -3.77
CA PHE A 70 -4.67 13.64 -4.02
C PHE A 70 -4.98 12.13 -4.08
N ARG A 71 -4.25 11.27 -3.34
CA ARG A 71 -4.58 9.84 -3.13
C ARG A 71 -5.69 9.59 -2.08
N GLN A 72 -6.77 10.36 -2.17
CA GLN A 72 -7.87 10.54 -1.21
C GLN A 72 -8.84 9.34 -1.06
N SER A 73 -8.40 8.09 -1.21
CA SER A 73 -9.31 6.94 -1.03
C SER A 73 -8.69 5.65 -0.48
N GLN A 74 -7.37 5.47 -0.55
CA GLN A 74 -6.72 4.26 0.00
C GLN A 74 -5.62 4.53 1.04
N SER A 75 -5.29 5.81 1.25
CA SER A 75 -4.22 6.29 2.14
C SER A 75 -4.70 7.21 3.25
N GLU A 76 -5.99 7.27 3.51
CA GLU A 76 -6.55 8.21 4.49
C GLU A 76 -6.99 7.52 5.78
N TRP A 77 -6.80 8.25 6.87
CA TRP A 77 -7.29 7.91 8.19
C TRP A 77 -8.80 8.17 8.24
N THR A 78 -9.59 7.17 8.62
CA THR A 78 -11.00 7.39 8.96
C THR A 78 -11.07 7.98 10.36
N LYS A 79 -11.42 9.26 10.46
CA LYS A 79 -11.71 9.90 11.74
C LYS A 79 -13.04 9.36 12.29
N LEU A 80 -13.03 8.98 13.56
CA LEU A 80 -14.19 8.46 14.28
C LEU A 80 -14.78 9.54 15.20
N ASP A 81 -16.01 9.34 15.66
CA ASP A 81 -16.76 10.31 16.46
C ASP A 81 -16.07 10.67 17.79
N ASP A 82 -15.28 9.76 18.35
CA ASP A 82 -14.50 9.98 19.57
C ASP A 82 -13.16 10.67 19.32
N GLY A 83 -12.93 11.20 18.11
CA GLY A 83 -11.71 11.89 17.72
C GLY A 83 -10.53 10.98 17.38
N SER A 84 -10.67 9.66 17.56
CA SER A 84 -9.64 8.69 17.16
C SER A 84 -9.61 8.48 15.64
N LEU A 85 -8.52 7.90 15.16
CA LEU A 85 -8.28 7.62 13.75
C LEU A 85 -8.20 6.11 13.52
N LEU A 86 -8.92 5.60 12.53
CA LEU A 86 -8.84 4.21 12.09
C LEU A 86 -8.10 4.14 10.75
N GLY A 87 -7.12 3.24 10.63
CA GLY A 87 -6.31 3.15 9.43
C GLY A 87 -5.62 1.80 9.27
N LYS A 88 -5.10 1.53 8.06
CA LYS A 88 -4.30 0.34 7.78
C LYS A 88 -2.94 0.46 8.48
N GLY A 89 -2.38 -0.66 8.95
CA GLY A 89 -1.01 -0.67 9.49
C GLY A 89 0.05 -0.24 8.46
N THR A 90 -0.24 -0.41 7.16
CA THR A 90 0.64 -0.01 6.05
C THR A 90 0.60 1.49 5.74
N LEU A 91 -0.19 2.30 6.45
CA LEU A 91 -0.20 3.74 6.23
C LEU A 91 1.17 4.34 6.58
N PRO A 92 1.72 5.25 5.76
CA PRO A 92 2.98 5.92 6.06
C PRO A 92 2.87 6.79 7.31
N ILE A 93 3.93 6.88 8.10
CA ILE A 93 3.98 7.69 9.34
C ILE A 93 3.69 9.17 9.03
N ASN A 94 4.20 9.71 7.92
CA ASN A 94 3.98 11.11 7.55
C ASN A 94 2.49 11.49 7.35
N THR A 95 1.63 10.53 7.00
CA THR A 95 0.18 10.76 6.92
C THR A 95 -0.42 10.91 8.31
N LEU A 96 0.09 10.17 9.29
CA LEU A 96 -0.33 10.27 10.68
C LEU A 96 0.15 11.58 11.31
N GLU A 97 1.41 11.97 11.07
CA GLU A 97 1.99 13.26 11.46
C GLU A 97 1.12 14.43 10.98
N ARG A 98 0.82 14.47 9.68
CA ARG A 98 -0.06 15.48 9.09
C ARG A 98 -1.48 15.48 9.68
N THR A 99 -2.03 14.30 9.98
CA THR A 99 -3.40 14.19 10.51
C THR A 99 -3.48 14.63 11.97
N LEU A 100 -2.42 14.38 12.75
CA LEU A 100 -2.33 14.74 14.16
C LEU A 100 -1.72 16.14 14.40
N GLY A 101 -1.00 16.69 13.42
CA GLY A 101 -0.26 17.94 13.57
C GLY A 101 0.96 17.79 14.49
N ILE A 102 1.63 16.64 14.45
CA ILE A 102 2.79 16.33 15.30
C ILE A 102 3.95 15.79 14.45
N ASP A 103 5.16 15.85 15.00
CA ASP A 103 6.33 15.14 14.48
C ASP A 103 6.54 13.82 15.25
N ILE A 104 6.74 12.72 14.53
CA ILE A 104 6.96 11.38 15.08
C ILE A 104 8.43 11.01 14.83
N VAL A 105 9.22 10.95 15.90
CA VAL A 105 10.63 10.56 15.80
C VAL A 105 10.74 9.05 15.57
N SER A 106 11.25 8.68 14.40
CA SER A 106 11.46 7.30 13.95
C SER A 106 12.67 7.28 13.03
N GLU A 107 13.73 6.55 13.40
CA GLU A 107 14.93 6.41 12.55
C GLU A 107 14.83 5.24 11.56
N GLU A 108 13.97 4.25 11.83
CA GLU A 108 13.97 2.96 11.12
C GLU A 108 12.61 2.55 10.56
N ALA A 109 11.54 3.28 10.85
CA ALA A 109 10.19 2.94 10.40
C ALA A 109 9.61 3.99 9.44
N ASP A 110 8.98 3.49 8.37
CA ASP A 110 8.25 4.28 7.38
C ASP A 110 6.72 4.20 7.52
N THR A 111 6.22 3.13 8.17
CA THR A 111 4.78 2.84 8.29
C THR A 111 4.36 2.70 9.75
N VAL A 112 3.06 2.85 10.04
CA VAL A 112 2.56 2.69 11.43
C VAL A 112 2.78 1.28 11.97
N ALA A 113 2.66 0.24 11.15
CA ALA A 113 3.03 -1.12 11.52
C ALA A 113 4.53 -1.22 11.84
N GLY A 114 5.39 -0.61 11.02
CA GLY A 114 6.82 -0.51 11.28
C GLY A 114 7.11 0.22 12.58
N LEU A 115 6.41 1.32 12.86
CA LEU A 115 6.57 2.11 14.08
C LEU A 115 6.21 1.30 15.33
N ILE A 116 5.12 0.54 15.28
CA ILE A 116 4.72 -0.38 16.36
C ILE A 116 5.80 -1.43 16.59
N LEU A 117 6.31 -2.05 15.52
CA LEU A 117 7.34 -3.08 15.60
C LEU A 117 8.70 -2.53 16.03
N TRP A 118 9.03 -1.29 15.68
CA TRP A 118 10.25 -0.63 16.13
C TRP A 118 10.18 -0.32 17.63
N LYS A 119 9.01 0.10 18.11
CA LYS A 119 8.79 0.38 19.54
C LYS A 119 8.75 -0.88 20.42
N LEU A 120 8.32 -2.01 19.85
CA LEU A 120 8.17 -3.27 20.56
C LEU A 120 9.34 -4.22 20.26
N THR A 121 9.86 -4.90 21.27
CA THR A 121 10.85 -5.98 21.05
C THR A 121 10.22 -7.30 20.61
N GLU A 122 8.90 -7.36 20.47
CA GLU A 122 8.12 -8.56 20.14
C GLU A 122 6.92 -8.22 19.24
N LEU A 123 6.30 -9.24 18.64
CA LEU A 123 5.10 -9.05 17.82
C LEU A 123 3.92 -8.58 18.68
N PRO A 124 3.18 -7.54 18.25
CA PRO A 124 2.01 -7.08 18.98
C PRO A 124 0.85 -8.08 18.89
N LYS A 125 -0.06 -7.99 19.85
CA LYS A 125 -1.33 -8.75 19.86
C LYS A 125 -2.50 -7.88 19.45
N GLU A 126 -3.52 -8.48 18.85
CA GLU A 126 -4.81 -7.79 18.66
C GLU A 126 -5.35 -7.31 20.01
N GLY A 127 -5.84 -6.08 20.05
CA GLY A 127 -6.30 -5.40 21.26
C GLY A 127 -5.19 -4.75 22.09
N GLN A 128 -3.91 -5.02 21.81
CA GLN A 128 -2.80 -4.40 22.53
C GLN A 128 -2.77 -2.90 22.26
N ARG A 129 -2.62 -2.12 23.34
CA ARG A 129 -2.37 -0.69 23.31
C ARG A 129 -0.88 -0.41 23.47
N ILE A 130 -0.35 0.42 22.59
CA ILE A 130 1.03 0.88 22.57
C ILE A 130 1.01 2.39 22.77
N HIS A 131 1.75 2.87 23.77
CA HIS A 131 1.78 4.28 24.14
C HIS A 131 2.92 4.99 23.41
N PHE A 132 2.66 6.16 22.82
CA PHE A 132 3.65 7.13 22.33
C PHE A 132 3.43 8.47 23.03
N ASP A 133 4.38 9.39 22.90
CA ASP A 133 4.37 10.62 23.70
C ASP A 133 3.13 11.49 23.44
N GLN A 134 2.65 11.52 22.19
CA GLN A 134 1.56 12.40 21.76
C GLN A 134 0.31 11.64 21.29
N PHE A 135 0.34 10.31 21.30
CA PHE A 135 -0.78 9.46 20.89
C PHE A 135 -0.62 8.02 21.39
N ASP A 136 -1.71 7.28 21.44
CA ASP A 136 -1.70 5.82 21.61
C ASP A 136 -2.12 5.11 20.34
N VAL A 137 -1.63 3.90 20.14
CA VAL A 137 -2.08 3.00 19.06
C VAL A 137 -2.66 1.73 19.66
N VAL A 138 -3.84 1.33 19.20
CA VAL A 138 -4.42 0.01 19.48
C VAL A 138 -4.41 -0.83 18.22
N VAL A 139 -3.81 -2.02 18.29
CA VAL A 139 -3.87 -2.99 17.19
C VAL A 139 -5.29 -3.55 17.12
N LYS A 140 -5.98 -3.34 15.99
CA LYS A 140 -7.35 -3.80 15.79
C LYS A 140 -7.44 -5.13 15.07
N LYS A 141 -6.49 -5.41 14.18
CA LYS A 141 -6.45 -6.67 13.42
C LYS A 141 -5.03 -7.02 12.97
N MET A 142 -4.70 -8.30 13.06
CA MET A 142 -3.47 -8.93 12.61
C MET A 142 -3.78 -9.98 11.51
N SER A 143 -2.75 -10.35 10.73
CA SER A 143 -2.75 -11.51 9.85
C SER A 143 -1.36 -12.13 9.85
N GLY A 144 -1.20 -13.22 10.60
CA GLY A 144 0.13 -13.71 10.96
C GLY A 144 0.94 -12.59 11.64
N PRO A 145 2.17 -12.30 11.19
CA PRO A 145 2.99 -11.23 11.77
C PRO A 145 2.58 -9.81 11.31
N LYS A 146 1.63 -9.68 10.38
CA LYS A 146 1.28 -8.39 9.76
C LYS A 146 0.21 -7.66 10.57
N VAL A 147 0.47 -6.42 10.98
CA VAL A 147 -0.54 -5.50 11.51
C VAL A 147 -1.40 -4.97 10.36
N LEU A 148 -2.67 -5.39 10.29
CA LEU A 148 -3.57 -4.99 9.21
C LEU A 148 -4.29 -3.67 9.51
N LEU A 149 -4.81 -3.51 10.72
CA LEU A 149 -5.66 -2.39 11.10
C LEU A 149 -5.28 -1.89 12.49
N VAL A 150 -5.20 -0.57 12.62
CA VAL A 150 -4.86 0.12 13.86
C VAL A 150 -5.88 1.23 14.14
N ARG A 151 -6.03 1.54 15.42
CA ARG A 151 -6.78 2.71 15.89
C ARG A 151 -5.87 3.61 16.69
N VAL A 152 -5.71 4.85 16.27
CA VAL A 152 -4.85 5.84 16.91
C VAL A 152 -5.69 6.80 17.74
N TYR A 153 -5.30 7.02 18.99
CA TYR A 153 -5.93 7.94 19.92
C TYR A 153 -5.00 9.13 20.16
N PRO A 154 -5.33 10.34 19.67
CA PRO A 154 -4.55 11.53 19.98
C PRO A 154 -4.56 11.80 21.49
N THR A 155 -3.42 12.16 22.07
CA THR A 155 -3.39 12.67 23.43
C THR A 155 -3.81 14.13 23.37
N HIS A 156 -5.03 14.45 23.79
CA HIS A 156 -5.40 15.86 23.98
C HIS A 156 -4.49 16.43 25.07
N GLN A 157 -3.57 17.31 24.70
CA GLN A 157 -2.91 18.14 25.71
C GLN A 157 -4.02 18.97 26.36
N HIS A 158 -4.37 18.62 27.60
CA HIS A 158 -5.16 19.48 28.45
C HIS A 158 -4.44 20.82 28.50
N GLY A 159 -5.05 21.84 27.86
CA GLY A 159 -4.62 23.21 27.99
C GLY A 159 -4.46 23.55 29.47
N HIS A 160 -3.33 24.16 29.79
CA HIS A 160 -3.00 24.66 31.12
C HIS A 160 -4.21 25.35 31.76
N SER A 161 -4.74 24.76 32.82
CA SER A 161 -5.45 25.54 33.83
C SER A 161 -4.40 26.44 34.48
N SER A 162 -4.27 27.65 33.95
CA SER A 162 -3.52 28.71 34.61
C SER A 162 -4.22 29.00 35.92
N ASN A 163 -3.57 28.59 37.02
CA ASN A 163 -3.94 29.02 38.35
C ASN A 163 -3.26 30.37 38.57
N HIS A 164 -4.01 31.45 38.33
CA HIS A 164 -3.76 32.78 38.90
C HIS A 164 -5.09 33.45 39.24
#